data_AF-A0A517I214-F1
#
_entry.id   AF-A0A517I214-F1
#
_cell.length_a   1.000
_cell.length_b   1.000
_cell.length_c   1.000
_cell.angle_alpha   90.00
_cell.angle_beta   90.00
_cell.angle_gamma   90.00
#
_symmetry.space_group_name_H-M   'P 1'
#
loop_
_entity.id
_entity.type
_entity.pdbx_description
1 polymer ?
#
loop_
_entity_poly.entity_id
_entity_poly.type
_entity_poly.pdbx_seq_one_letter_code
_entity_poly.pdbx_strand_id
1 'polypeptide(L)'
;MMYELVIIGAGISGLTAALSAWEGGVSSVLMIDYQKRRGGFTLPYWSSDEFAPERELLEKAASLPYEIHEQSTVVGFFPGANGQLHQLYVQSPMGTYSIEAKKVLIASGSLEKPREAHKIPGTRPAGVMTPMMAMQLIERGYQPGRKMVLIENGRISRSTAGLLEKETSNLVKYAESDWELTSIKGFSRVEGVQLRNRMTDEIVEVACDTLIFAKGRVPCTFFLKGTPIERDHHDAIIVDATGKTNLPDIYAAGSCTCLGDDDHTNSMELAKETAKHLF
;
A
#
# COMPACT_ATOMS: atom_id res chain seq x y z
N MET A 1 12.87 11.56 -21.55
CA MET A 1 11.55 12.21 -21.80
C MET A 1 11.31 13.18 -20.66
N MET A 2 10.78 14.38 -20.95
CA MET A 2 10.56 15.44 -19.96
C MET A 2 9.06 15.58 -19.69
N TYR A 3 8.68 15.61 -18.41
CA TYR A 3 7.29 15.82 -17.96
C TYR A 3 7.20 17.03 -17.01
N GLU A 4 6.04 17.69 -16.96
CA GLU A 4 5.79 18.73 -15.97
C GLU A 4 5.63 18.13 -14.58
N LEU A 5 4.94 16.99 -14.48
CA LEU A 5 4.72 16.26 -13.24
C LEU A 5 4.95 14.76 -13.44
N VAL A 6 5.74 14.17 -12.56
CA VAL A 6 5.80 12.70 -12.41
C VAL A 6 5.19 12.30 -11.07
N ILE A 7 4.24 11.37 -11.10
CA ILE A 7 3.61 10.78 -9.91
C ILE A 7 4.13 9.35 -9.73
N ILE A 8 4.81 9.09 -8.61
CA ILE A 8 5.30 7.75 -8.25
C ILE A 8 4.22 7.03 -7.45
N GLY A 9 3.46 6.18 -8.11
CA GLY A 9 2.34 5.42 -7.55
C GLY A 9 1.00 5.78 -8.19
N ALA A 10 0.28 4.78 -8.69
CA ALA A 10 -1.06 4.87 -9.26
C ALA A 10 -2.12 4.22 -8.34
N GLY A 11 -1.91 4.32 -7.03
CA GLY A 11 -2.93 4.04 -6.02
C GLY A 11 -3.91 5.19 -5.81
N ILE A 12 -4.73 5.11 -4.76
CA ILE A 12 -5.78 6.10 -4.45
C ILE A 12 -5.24 7.53 -4.37
N SER A 13 -4.16 7.78 -3.63
CA SER A 13 -3.57 9.13 -3.53
C SER A 13 -2.99 9.62 -4.86
N GLY A 14 -2.32 8.75 -5.61
CA GLY A 14 -1.75 9.13 -6.90
C GLY A 14 -2.83 9.47 -7.93
N LEU A 15 -3.89 8.65 -8.02
CA LEU A 15 -5.03 8.91 -8.91
C LEU A 15 -5.81 10.16 -8.49
N THR A 16 -5.95 10.39 -7.19
CA THR A 16 -6.57 11.62 -6.65
C THR A 16 -5.78 12.84 -7.07
N ALA A 17 -4.47 12.83 -6.87
CA ALA A 17 -3.61 13.95 -7.23
C ALA A 17 -3.56 14.16 -8.75
N ALA A 18 -3.53 13.09 -9.54
CA ALA A 18 -3.61 13.17 -10.99
C ALA A 18 -4.91 13.86 -11.44
N LEU A 19 -6.06 13.40 -10.95
CA LEU A 19 -7.35 14.00 -11.28
C LEU A 19 -7.40 15.49 -10.91
N SER A 20 -6.95 15.86 -9.71
CA SER A 20 -6.91 17.26 -9.27
C SER A 20 -5.89 18.11 -10.04
N ALA A 21 -4.74 17.55 -10.44
CA ALA A 21 -3.77 18.24 -11.29
C ALA A 21 -4.36 18.52 -12.68
N TRP A 22 -5.16 17.59 -13.22
CA TRP A 22 -5.84 17.76 -14.50
C TRP A 22 -6.88 18.86 -14.47
N GLU A 23 -7.71 18.87 -13.42
CA GLU A 23 -8.68 19.94 -13.16
C GLU A 23 -7.98 21.30 -12.98
N GLY A 24 -6.76 21.31 -12.46
CA GLY A 24 -5.89 22.47 -12.33
C GLY A 24 -5.15 22.90 -13.62
N GLY A 25 -5.31 22.17 -14.72
CA GLY A 25 -4.74 22.50 -16.03
C GLY A 25 -3.35 21.91 -16.31
N VAL A 26 -2.83 21.01 -15.46
CA VAL A 26 -1.57 20.29 -15.76
C VAL A 26 -1.81 19.32 -16.91
N SER A 27 -1.05 19.50 -18.00
CA SER A 27 -1.28 18.75 -19.25
C SER A 27 -0.25 17.65 -19.50
N SER A 28 0.95 17.74 -18.89
CA SER A 28 2.03 16.76 -19.05
C SER A 28 2.31 16.03 -17.74
N VAL A 29 1.57 14.93 -17.52
CA VAL A 29 1.69 14.07 -16.33
C VAL A 29 2.05 12.65 -16.74
N LEU A 30 3.04 12.08 -16.05
CA LEU A 30 3.36 10.66 -16.10
C LEU A 30 3.13 10.04 -14.72
N MET A 31 2.36 8.95 -14.66
CA MET A 31 2.25 8.10 -13.48
C MET A 31 3.07 6.83 -13.66
N ILE A 32 3.70 6.36 -12.59
CA ILE A 32 4.53 5.15 -12.61
C ILE A 32 4.10 4.24 -11.47
N ASP A 33 3.72 3.00 -11.78
CA ASP A 33 3.31 2.04 -10.76
C ASP A 33 3.89 0.64 -11.07
N TYR A 34 4.37 -0.03 -10.02
CA TYR A 34 4.97 -1.35 -10.15
C TYR A 34 3.93 -2.48 -10.32
N GLN A 35 2.66 -2.20 -9.99
CA GLN A 35 1.56 -3.13 -10.13
C GLN A 35 1.18 -3.31 -11.60
N LYS A 36 0.49 -4.41 -11.88
CA LYS A 36 -0.03 -4.73 -13.23
C LYS A 36 -1.17 -3.84 -13.67
N ARG A 37 -1.83 -3.17 -12.73
CA ARG A 37 -3.00 -2.33 -12.92
C ARG A 37 -2.96 -1.20 -11.90
N ARG A 38 -3.39 0.01 -12.28
CA ARG A 38 -3.68 1.12 -11.35
C ARG A 38 -4.78 0.75 -10.36
N GLY A 39 -4.79 1.42 -9.20
CA GLY A 39 -5.72 1.18 -8.10
C GLY A 39 -5.04 0.89 -6.77
N GLY A 40 -3.78 0.47 -6.80
CA GLY A 40 -2.98 0.22 -5.61
C GLY A 40 -3.61 -0.80 -4.68
N PHE A 41 -3.60 -0.51 -3.38
CA PHE A 41 -3.98 -1.47 -2.33
C PHE A 41 -5.46 -1.90 -2.37
N THR A 42 -6.34 -1.15 -3.05
CA THR A 42 -7.79 -1.43 -3.05
C THR A 42 -8.23 -2.39 -4.14
N LEU A 43 -7.36 -2.68 -5.11
CA LEU A 43 -7.63 -3.53 -6.28
C LEU A 43 -8.40 -4.82 -5.96
N PRO A 44 -8.00 -5.62 -4.96
CA PRO A 44 -8.69 -6.89 -4.71
C PRO A 44 -10.08 -6.74 -4.10
N TYR A 45 -10.43 -5.55 -3.60
CA TYR A 45 -11.62 -5.33 -2.79
C TYR A 45 -12.75 -4.61 -3.53
N TRP A 46 -12.56 -4.28 -4.82
CA TRP A 46 -13.56 -3.54 -5.60
C TRP A 46 -14.90 -4.26 -5.78
N SER A 47 -14.99 -5.58 -5.60
CA SER A 47 -16.30 -6.25 -5.58
C SER A 47 -17.12 -5.96 -4.31
N SER A 48 -16.52 -5.33 -3.29
CA SER A 48 -17.20 -4.92 -2.06
C SER A 48 -17.73 -3.49 -2.20
N ASP A 49 -18.98 -3.27 -1.80
CA ASP A 49 -19.59 -1.93 -1.75
C ASP A 49 -18.90 -1.00 -0.75
N GLU A 50 -18.16 -1.57 0.21
CA GLU A 50 -17.33 -0.81 1.14
C GLU A 50 -16.27 0.04 0.41
N PHE A 51 -15.88 -0.32 -0.82
CA PHE A 51 -14.89 0.41 -1.65
C PHE A 51 -15.52 1.18 -2.82
N ALA A 52 -16.82 1.47 -2.77
CA ALA A 52 -17.48 2.24 -3.82
C ALA A 52 -16.81 3.61 -4.11
N PRO A 53 -16.39 4.41 -3.11
CA PRO A 53 -15.70 5.68 -3.37
C PRO A 53 -14.39 5.52 -4.15
N GLU A 54 -13.59 4.49 -3.81
CA GLU A 54 -12.34 4.22 -4.50
C GLU A 54 -12.55 3.72 -5.94
N ARG A 55 -13.63 2.98 -6.20
CA ARG A 55 -14.01 2.59 -7.57
C ARG A 55 -14.43 3.80 -8.40
N GLU A 56 -15.25 4.68 -7.85
CA GLU A 56 -15.68 5.90 -8.54
C GLU A 56 -14.47 6.79 -8.91
N LEU A 57 -13.50 6.91 -7.99
CA LEU A 57 -12.24 7.61 -8.27
C LEU A 57 -11.49 6.98 -9.45
N LEU A 58 -11.37 5.65 -9.48
CA LEU A 58 -10.69 4.94 -10.56
C LEU A 58 -11.39 5.14 -11.90
N GLU A 59 -12.73 5.06 -11.93
CA GLU A 59 -13.55 5.29 -13.12
C GLU A 59 -13.35 6.71 -13.66
N LYS A 60 -13.32 7.72 -12.78
CA LYS A 60 -12.98 9.11 -13.16
C LYS A 60 -11.55 9.22 -13.66
N ALA A 61 -10.60 8.61 -12.98
CA ALA A 61 -9.20 8.63 -13.39
C ALA A 61 -8.96 7.86 -14.70
N ALA A 62 -9.89 7.00 -15.13
CA ALA A 62 -9.79 6.25 -16.36
C ALA A 62 -9.94 7.10 -17.62
N SER A 63 -10.57 8.27 -17.53
CA SER A 63 -10.72 9.21 -18.63
C SER A 63 -9.58 10.23 -18.72
N LEU A 64 -8.63 10.22 -17.78
CA LEU A 64 -7.48 11.13 -17.80
C LEU A 64 -6.60 10.86 -19.02
N PRO A 65 -6.13 11.91 -19.74
CA PRO A 65 -5.26 11.76 -20.91
C PRO A 65 -3.81 11.42 -20.55
N TYR A 66 -3.53 11.09 -19.28
CA TYR A 66 -2.19 10.97 -18.75
C TYR A 66 -1.56 9.63 -19.08
N GLU A 67 -0.24 9.66 -19.25
CA GLU A 67 0.54 8.46 -19.47
C GLU A 67 0.69 7.72 -18.14
N ILE A 68 0.47 6.40 -18.16
CA ILE A 68 0.63 5.54 -16.99
C ILE A 68 1.53 4.38 -17.39
N HIS A 69 2.71 4.34 -16.77
CA HIS A 69 3.63 3.21 -16.88
C HIS A 69 3.36 2.21 -15.76
N GLU A 70 2.51 1.23 -16.06
CA GLU A 70 2.30 0.08 -15.19
C GLU A 70 3.48 -0.90 -15.28
N GLN A 71 3.55 -1.84 -14.32
CA GLN A 71 4.67 -2.78 -14.17
C GLN A 71 6.05 -2.11 -14.16
N SER A 72 6.12 -0.85 -13.75
CA SER A 72 7.32 -0.03 -13.82
C SER A 72 7.68 0.49 -12.43
N THR A 73 8.91 0.27 -12.02
CA THR A 73 9.40 0.63 -10.68
C THR A 73 10.42 1.75 -10.78
N VAL A 74 10.22 2.83 -10.04
CA VAL A 74 11.28 3.83 -9.82
C VAL A 74 12.34 3.21 -8.92
N VAL A 75 13.53 2.97 -9.46
CA VAL A 75 14.64 2.32 -8.78
C VAL A 75 15.74 3.30 -8.37
N GLY A 76 15.73 4.51 -8.92
CA GLY A 76 16.64 5.59 -8.55
C GLY A 76 15.98 6.95 -8.67
N PHE A 77 16.24 7.83 -7.72
CA PHE A 77 15.73 9.20 -7.72
C PHE A 77 16.85 10.19 -7.40
N PHE A 78 17.08 11.12 -8.31
CA PHE A 78 18.12 12.14 -8.22
C PHE A 78 17.44 13.52 -8.28
N PRO A 79 17.18 14.14 -7.11
CA PRO A 79 16.62 15.48 -7.06
C PRO A 79 17.52 16.49 -7.78
N GLY A 80 16.95 17.28 -8.69
CA GLY A 80 17.66 18.40 -9.30
C GLY A 80 18.01 19.47 -8.26
N ALA A 81 19.16 20.12 -8.44
CA ALA A 81 19.59 21.26 -7.63
C ALA A 81 19.50 22.55 -8.44
N ASN A 82 19.27 23.68 -7.77
CA ASN A 82 19.30 25.02 -8.40
C ASN A 82 18.38 25.16 -9.63
N GLY A 83 17.16 24.61 -9.55
CA GLY A 83 16.17 24.67 -10.64
C GLY A 83 16.40 23.68 -11.79
N GLN A 84 17.34 22.74 -11.65
CA GLN A 84 17.48 21.62 -12.57
C GLN A 84 16.31 20.65 -12.42
N LEU A 85 16.00 19.93 -13.52
CA LEU A 85 14.98 18.88 -13.52
C LEU A 85 15.38 17.73 -12.58
N HIS A 86 14.38 17.11 -11.97
CA HIS A 86 14.59 15.89 -11.21
C HIS A 86 14.70 14.69 -12.17
N GLN A 87 15.65 13.80 -11.91
CA GLN A 87 15.88 12.61 -12.72
C GLN A 87 15.39 11.36 -11.97
N LEU A 88 14.60 10.53 -12.66
CA LEU A 88 14.17 9.24 -12.15
C LEU A 88 14.65 8.13 -13.09
N TYR A 89 15.16 7.05 -12.50
CA TYR A 89 15.46 5.81 -13.21
C TYR A 89 14.35 4.81 -12.96
N VAL A 90 13.81 4.29 -14.06
CA VAL A 90 12.64 3.42 -14.05
C VAL A 90 13.01 2.10 -14.66
N GLN A 91 12.76 1.02 -13.93
CA GLN A 91 12.88 -0.35 -14.42
C GLN A 91 11.49 -0.83 -14.85
N SER A 92 11.37 -1.32 -16.09
CA SER A 92 10.17 -1.96 -16.61
C SER A 92 10.50 -3.33 -17.23
N PRO A 93 9.50 -4.12 -17.67
CA PRO A 93 9.74 -5.38 -18.36
C PRO A 93 10.54 -5.23 -19.67
N MET A 94 10.55 -4.02 -20.26
CA MET A 94 11.26 -3.72 -21.50
C MET A 94 12.70 -3.24 -21.28
N GLY A 95 13.12 -3.02 -20.03
CA GLY A 95 14.46 -2.54 -19.68
C GLY A 95 14.43 -1.36 -18.72
N THR A 96 15.58 -0.70 -18.57
CA THR A 96 15.72 0.50 -17.74
C THR A 96 15.77 1.74 -18.62
N TYR A 97 15.09 2.80 -18.20
CA TYR A 97 15.11 4.09 -18.87
C TYR A 97 15.10 5.23 -17.84
N SER A 98 15.46 6.43 -18.28
CA SER A 98 15.42 7.64 -17.47
C SER A 98 14.32 8.59 -17.92
N ILE A 99 13.78 9.32 -16.95
CA ILE A 99 12.81 10.39 -17.15
C ILE A 99 13.28 11.63 -16.39
N GLU A 100 12.86 12.78 -16.89
CA GLU A 100 13.12 14.09 -16.27
C GLU A 100 11.79 14.75 -15.94
N ALA A 101 11.71 15.37 -14.76
CA ALA A 101 10.48 15.97 -14.26
C ALA A 101 10.76 17.37 -13.70
N LYS A 102 9.86 18.33 -13.96
CA LYS A 102 9.90 19.63 -13.28
C LYS A 102 9.46 19.48 -11.82
N LYS A 103 8.38 18.73 -11.58
CA LYS A 103 7.85 18.41 -10.24
C LYS A 103 7.68 16.91 -10.07
N VAL A 104 7.83 16.42 -8.85
CA VAL A 104 7.61 15.01 -8.50
C VAL A 104 6.66 14.90 -7.32
N LEU A 105 5.61 14.08 -7.46
CA LEU A 105 4.75 13.66 -6.37
C LEU A 105 5.03 12.19 -6.03
N ILE A 106 5.42 11.93 -4.80
CA ILE A 106 5.62 10.58 -4.27
C ILE A 106 4.32 10.12 -3.62
N ALA A 107 3.66 9.14 -4.23
CA ALA A 107 2.42 8.52 -3.77
C ALA A 107 2.56 6.99 -3.68
N SER A 108 3.75 6.53 -3.25
CA SER A 108 4.17 5.12 -3.29
C SER A 108 3.45 4.21 -2.30
N GLY A 109 2.62 4.78 -1.42
CA GLY A 109 1.81 4.06 -0.45
C GLY A 109 2.63 3.34 0.62
N SER A 110 2.09 2.23 1.12
CA SER A 110 2.70 1.39 2.16
C SER A 110 2.39 -0.08 1.95
N LEU A 111 3.18 -0.96 2.56
CA LEU A 111 2.99 -2.41 2.57
C LEU A 111 2.56 -2.88 3.95
N GLU A 112 1.80 -3.96 4.01
CA GLU A 112 1.46 -4.64 5.26
C GLU A 112 2.73 -5.14 5.97
N LYS A 113 2.80 -4.95 7.29
CA LYS A 113 3.84 -5.58 8.12
C LYS A 113 3.46 -7.05 8.34
N PRO A 114 4.22 -8.00 7.78
CA PRO A 114 3.95 -9.40 7.98
C PRO A 114 4.44 -9.85 9.37
N ARG A 115 4.22 -11.12 9.70
CA ARG A 115 4.65 -11.75 10.95
C ARG A 115 6.11 -11.48 11.30
N GLU A 116 7.01 -11.42 10.32
CA GLU A 116 8.45 -11.20 10.46
C GLU A 116 8.80 -9.83 11.05
N ALA A 117 7.90 -8.85 10.93
CA ALA A 117 8.06 -7.54 11.53
C ALA A 117 7.76 -7.53 13.04
N HIS A 118 7.30 -8.65 13.62
CA HIS A 118 6.85 -8.73 15.01
C HIS A 118 7.58 -9.81 15.81
N LYS A 119 7.80 -9.53 17.10
CA LYS A 119 8.42 -10.47 18.05
C LYS A 119 7.42 -11.48 18.59
N ILE A 120 6.87 -12.31 17.72
CA ILE A 120 5.90 -13.33 18.11
C ILE A 120 6.64 -14.69 18.23
N PRO A 121 6.60 -15.36 19.40
CA PRO A 121 7.17 -16.69 19.59
C PRO A 121 6.67 -17.76 18.60
N GLY A 122 7.41 -18.88 18.54
CA GLY A 122 7.02 -20.05 17.75
C GLY A 122 7.93 -20.35 16.57
N THR A 123 7.49 -21.28 15.72
CA THR A 123 8.22 -21.70 14.52
C THR A 123 7.96 -20.74 13.35
N ARG A 124 8.63 -20.98 12.20
CA ARG A 124 8.43 -20.25 10.95
C ARG A 124 7.87 -21.16 9.84
N PRO A 125 6.69 -21.77 10.03
CA PRO A 125 6.14 -22.69 9.05
C PRO A 125 5.53 -21.94 7.85
N ALA A 126 5.33 -22.64 6.74
CA ALA A 126 4.53 -22.11 5.63
C ALA A 126 3.05 -21.95 6.03
N GLY A 127 2.31 -21.08 5.35
CA GLY A 127 0.88 -20.84 5.63
C GLY A 127 0.61 -19.61 6.50
N VAL A 128 1.63 -18.84 6.87
CA VAL A 128 1.46 -17.50 7.43
C VAL A 128 1.51 -16.49 6.28
N MET A 129 0.52 -15.61 6.18
CA MET A 129 0.43 -14.62 5.10
C MET A 129 -0.32 -13.36 5.53
N THR A 130 -0.14 -12.27 4.78
CA THR A 130 -0.93 -11.05 4.98
C THR A 130 -2.27 -11.13 4.24
N PRO A 131 -3.27 -10.30 4.61
CA PRO A 131 -4.50 -10.14 3.84
C PRO A 131 -4.27 -9.93 2.34
N MET A 132 -3.35 -9.03 1.94
CA MET A 132 -3.04 -8.80 0.52
C MET A 132 -2.50 -10.04 -0.18
N MET A 133 -1.62 -10.81 0.47
CA MET A 133 -1.10 -12.05 -0.09
C MET A 133 -2.22 -13.10 -0.28
N ALA A 134 -3.15 -13.21 0.68
CA ALA A 134 -4.31 -14.09 0.55
C ALA A 134 -5.16 -13.70 -0.67
N MET A 135 -5.41 -12.41 -0.89
CA MET A 135 -6.16 -11.94 -2.06
C MET A 135 -5.42 -12.17 -3.38
N GLN A 136 -4.10 -11.99 -3.42
CA GLN A 136 -3.30 -12.27 -4.60
C GLN A 136 -3.29 -13.76 -4.99
N LEU A 137 -3.40 -14.66 -4.01
CA LEU A 137 -3.56 -16.09 -4.25
C LEU A 137 -4.92 -16.39 -4.89
N ILE A 138 -6.00 -15.82 -4.34
CA ILE A 138 -7.36 -15.97 -4.90
C ILE A 138 -7.43 -15.43 -6.33
N GLU A 139 -6.87 -14.24 -6.60
CA GLU A 139 -6.83 -13.66 -7.95
C GLU A 139 -6.16 -14.60 -8.97
N ARG A 140 -5.20 -15.43 -8.53
CA ARG A 140 -4.50 -16.42 -9.36
C ARG A 140 -5.18 -17.78 -9.41
N GLY A 141 -6.34 -17.94 -8.76
CA GLY A 141 -7.08 -19.19 -8.69
C GLY A 141 -6.57 -20.18 -7.64
N TYR A 142 -5.78 -19.74 -6.67
CA TYR A 142 -5.30 -20.57 -5.56
C TYR A 142 -6.12 -20.34 -4.28
N GLN A 143 -6.41 -21.42 -3.58
CA GLN A 143 -7.02 -21.36 -2.24
C GLN A 143 -5.93 -21.09 -1.18
N PRO A 144 -6.05 -20.03 -0.35
CA PRO A 144 -5.04 -19.69 0.66
C PRO A 144 -4.84 -20.74 1.77
N GLY A 145 -5.86 -21.53 2.10
CA GLY A 145 -5.84 -22.57 3.13
C GLY A 145 -7.17 -23.29 3.27
N ARG A 146 -7.22 -24.40 4.03
CA ARG A 146 -8.46 -25.15 4.29
C ARG A 146 -9.07 -24.84 5.64
N LYS A 147 -8.26 -24.45 6.63
CA LYS A 147 -8.68 -24.03 7.97
C LYS A 147 -7.88 -22.79 8.35
N MET A 148 -8.52 -21.63 8.25
CA MET A 148 -7.85 -20.35 8.37
C MET A 148 -8.18 -19.68 9.69
N VAL A 149 -7.18 -19.03 10.27
CA VAL A 149 -7.37 -18.02 11.32
C VAL A 149 -6.99 -16.67 10.73
N LEU A 150 -7.85 -15.67 10.89
CA LEU A 150 -7.53 -14.27 10.62
C LEU A 150 -7.54 -13.52 11.96
N ILE A 151 -6.45 -12.79 12.26
CA ILE A 151 -6.36 -11.94 13.46
C ILE A 151 -5.99 -10.51 13.12
N GLU A 152 -7.03 -9.68 12.97
CA GLU A 152 -7.01 -8.25 12.64
C GLU A 152 -8.49 -7.78 12.65
N ASN A 153 -8.77 -6.47 12.77
CA ASN A 153 -10.15 -5.94 12.75
C ASN A 153 -10.37 -4.65 11.94
N GLY A 154 -9.39 -4.18 11.19
CA GLY A 154 -9.44 -3.07 10.24
C GLY A 154 -10.24 -3.39 8.97
N ARG A 155 -10.48 -2.35 8.18
CA ARG A 155 -11.32 -2.39 6.98
C ARG A 155 -10.84 -3.47 6.01
N ILE A 156 -9.55 -3.45 5.67
CA ILE A 156 -8.92 -4.41 4.75
C ILE A 156 -9.16 -5.86 5.18
N SER A 157 -8.95 -6.21 6.44
CA SER A 157 -9.08 -7.60 6.87
C SER A 157 -10.52 -8.04 7.01
N ARG A 158 -11.45 -7.12 7.34
CA ARG A 158 -12.89 -7.41 7.27
C ARG A 158 -13.33 -7.71 5.85
N SER A 159 -12.91 -6.92 4.88
CA SER A 159 -13.24 -7.15 3.47
C SER A 159 -12.55 -8.43 2.94
N THR A 160 -11.31 -8.67 3.36
CA THR A 160 -10.59 -9.93 3.09
C THR A 160 -11.35 -11.14 3.63
N ALA A 161 -11.82 -11.07 4.88
CA ALA A 161 -12.64 -12.12 5.48
C ALA A 161 -13.92 -12.37 4.69
N GLY A 162 -14.65 -11.30 4.32
CA GLY A 162 -15.89 -11.43 3.54
C GLY A 162 -15.68 -12.02 2.14
N LEU A 163 -14.52 -11.79 1.52
CA LEU A 163 -14.15 -12.43 0.25
C LEU A 163 -13.75 -13.89 0.44
N LEU A 164 -12.98 -14.20 1.47
CA LEU A 164 -12.62 -15.59 1.80
C LEU A 164 -13.85 -16.43 2.12
N GLU A 165 -14.79 -15.89 2.90
CA GLU A 165 -16.03 -16.60 3.30
C GLU A 165 -16.91 -17.00 2.11
N LYS A 166 -16.78 -16.33 0.95
CA LYS A 166 -17.45 -16.73 -0.29
C LYS A 166 -16.78 -17.94 -0.95
N GLU A 167 -15.48 -18.10 -0.77
CA GLU A 167 -14.66 -19.16 -1.36
C GLU A 167 -14.49 -20.37 -0.42
N THR A 168 -14.64 -20.19 0.89
CA THR A 168 -14.41 -21.22 1.92
C THR A 168 -15.25 -21.00 3.18
N SER A 169 -15.66 -22.08 3.85
CA SER A 169 -16.46 -22.01 5.08
C SER A 169 -15.65 -22.09 6.38
N ASN A 170 -14.33 -22.27 6.29
CA ASN A 170 -13.48 -22.56 7.45
C ASN A 170 -12.54 -21.39 7.80
N LEU A 171 -13.12 -20.21 8.06
CA LEU A 171 -12.40 -19.04 8.54
C LEU A 171 -12.85 -18.70 9.97
N VAL A 172 -11.89 -18.66 10.90
CA VAL A 172 -12.12 -18.16 12.26
C VAL A 172 -11.46 -16.80 12.39
N LYS A 173 -12.21 -15.82 12.90
CA LYS A 173 -11.78 -14.42 12.98
C LYS A 173 -11.60 -14.01 14.45
N TYR A 174 -10.50 -13.34 14.74
CA TYR A 174 -10.23 -12.75 16.04
C TYR A 174 -9.90 -11.26 15.87
N ALA A 175 -10.55 -10.39 16.64
CA ALA A 175 -10.23 -8.98 16.63
C ALA A 175 -8.94 -8.72 17.42
N GLU A 176 -7.97 -8.01 16.84
CA GLU A 176 -6.69 -7.76 17.53
C GLU A 176 -6.81 -6.83 18.73
N SER A 177 -7.91 -6.07 18.83
CA SER A 177 -8.29 -5.28 20.00
C SER A 177 -8.56 -6.15 21.23
N ASP A 178 -9.01 -7.39 21.02
CA ASP A 178 -9.48 -8.28 22.08
C ASP A 178 -8.50 -9.44 22.27
N TRP A 179 -7.82 -9.86 21.21
CA TRP A 179 -6.93 -11.02 21.19
C TRP A 179 -5.53 -10.64 20.74
N GLU A 180 -4.55 -11.32 21.31
CA GLU A 180 -3.14 -11.21 20.96
C GLU A 180 -2.62 -12.54 20.43
N LEU A 181 -2.01 -12.54 19.25
CA LEU A 181 -1.26 -13.67 18.74
C LEU A 181 0.04 -13.84 19.54
N THR A 182 0.11 -14.86 20.40
CA THR A 182 1.27 -15.11 21.27
C THR A 182 2.22 -16.17 20.73
N SER A 183 1.77 -17.08 19.87
CA SER A 183 2.64 -18.10 19.27
C SER A 183 2.07 -18.67 17.97
N ILE A 184 2.94 -19.07 17.05
CA ILE A 184 2.59 -19.89 15.88
C ILE A 184 3.26 -21.26 16.00
N LYS A 185 2.49 -22.32 15.77
CA LYS A 185 2.93 -23.71 15.85
C LYS A 185 2.90 -24.39 14.48
N GLY A 186 3.75 -25.40 14.32
CA GLY A 186 3.85 -26.24 13.12
C GLY A 186 5.29 -26.36 12.64
N PHE A 187 5.57 -27.36 11.80
CA PHE A 187 6.92 -27.56 11.25
C PHE A 187 7.02 -27.09 9.80
N SER A 188 6.50 -27.89 8.87
CA SER A 188 6.50 -27.54 7.44
C SER A 188 5.38 -26.56 7.08
N ARG A 189 4.27 -26.62 7.81
CA ARG A 189 3.07 -25.78 7.64
C ARG A 189 2.49 -25.44 9.02
N VAL A 190 1.74 -24.33 9.12
CA VAL A 190 0.98 -23.98 10.32
C VAL A 190 0.11 -25.17 10.71
N GLU A 191 0.13 -25.50 12.00
CA GLU A 191 -0.76 -26.53 12.59
C GLU A 191 -1.71 -25.90 13.61
N GLY A 192 -1.36 -24.71 14.10
CA GLY A 192 -2.22 -23.91 14.96
C GLY A 192 -1.54 -22.65 15.45
N VAL A 193 -2.34 -21.81 16.11
CA VAL A 193 -1.89 -20.58 16.74
C VAL A 193 -2.32 -20.54 18.20
N GLN A 194 -1.55 -19.86 19.02
CA GLN A 194 -1.92 -19.53 20.39
C GLN A 194 -2.34 -18.07 20.46
N LEU A 195 -3.51 -17.84 21.02
CA LEU A 195 -4.07 -16.51 21.22
C LEU A 195 -4.29 -16.27 22.71
N ARG A 196 -4.03 -15.04 23.16
CA ARG A 196 -4.36 -14.59 24.51
C ARG A 196 -5.43 -13.52 24.46
N ASN A 197 -6.51 -13.70 25.21
CA ASN A 197 -7.51 -12.66 25.42
C ASN A 197 -6.90 -11.55 26.27
N ARG A 198 -6.95 -10.31 25.79
CA ARG A 198 -6.32 -9.15 26.45
C ARG A 198 -7.02 -8.72 27.73
N MET A 199 -8.29 -9.07 27.90
CA MET A 199 -9.12 -8.67 29.05
C MET A 199 -9.13 -9.72 30.16
N THR A 200 -9.13 -11.01 29.79
CA THR A 200 -9.25 -12.12 30.74
C THR A 200 -7.94 -12.87 30.98
N ASP A 201 -6.89 -12.57 30.21
CA ASP A 201 -5.65 -13.36 30.11
C ASP A 201 -5.87 -14.84 29.74
N GLU A 202 -7.08 -15.20 29.28
CA GLU A 202 -7.39 -16.55 28.79
C GLU A 202 -6.52 -16.88 27.58
N ILE A 203 -5.91 -18.07 27.59
CA ILE A 203 -5.11 -18.56 26.48
C ILE A 203 -5.87 -19.68 25.77
N VAL A 204 -6.05 -19.52 24.47
CA VAL A 204 -6.67 -20.53 23.60
C VAL A 204 -5.69 -21.00 22.53
N GLU A 205 -5.80 -22.27 22.17
CA GLU A 205 -5.09 -22.84 21.03
C GLU A 205 -6.08 -23.14 19.91
N VAL A 206 -5.81 -22.59 18.72
CA VAL A 206 -6.68 -22.71 17.57
C VAL A 206 -5.94 -23.49 16.49
N ALA A 207 -6.42 -24.69 16.18
CA ALA A 207 -5.87 -25.50 15.11
C ALA A 207 -6.23 -24.91 13.74
N CYS A 208 -5.23 -24.67 12.91
CA CYS A 208 -5.40 -24.09 11.57
C CYS A 208 -4.23 -24.50 10.66
N ASP A 209 -4.44 -24.47 9.34
CA ASP A 209 -3.40 -24.72 8.35
C ASP A 209 -2.87 -23.44 7.67
N THR A 210 -3.57 -22.32 7.92
CA THR A 210 -3.23 -21.00 7.43
C THR A 210 -3.55 -19.94 8.49
N LEU A 211 -2.62 -19.01 8.69
CA LEU A 211 -2.81 -17.79 9.48
C LEU A 211 -2.73 -16.58 8.55
N ILE A 212 -3.78 -15.75 8.58
CA ILE A 212 -3.83 -14.45 7.92
C ILE A 212 -3.61 -13.38 8.99
N PHE A 213 -2.49 -12.67 8.88
CA PHE A 213 -2.04 -11.71 9.87
C PHE A 213 -1.21 -10.60 9.24
N ALA A 214 -1.55 -9.36 9.57
CA ALA A 214 -0.72 -8.19 9.36
C ALA A 214 -0.95 -7.24 10.53
N LYS A 215 0.10 -6.55 10.99
CA LYS A 215 -0.04 -5.56 12.06
C LYS A 215 0.75 -4.29 11.77
N GLY A 216 0.00 -3.27 11.34
CA GLY A 216 0.56 -2.00 10.88
C GLY A 216 1.16 -2.09 9.48
N ARG A 217 1.73 -0.98 9.02
CA ARG A 217 2.24 -0.83 7.65
C ARG A 217 3.66 -0.26 7.64
N VAL A 218 4.37 -0.45 6.53
CA VAL A 218 5.68 0.13 6.22
C VAL A 218 5.54 1.07 5.02
N PRO A 219 5.84 2.36 5.15
CA PRO A 219 5.90 3.29 4.02
C PRO A 219 6.84 2.80 2.90
N CYS A 220 6.40 2.87 1.65
CA CYS A 220 7.17 2.46 0.47
C CYS A 220 8.20 3.53 0.05
N THR A 221 9.17 3.82 0.91
CA THR A 221 10.14 4.92 0.71
C THR A 221 11.57 4.42 0.54
N PHE A 222 11.77 3.10 0.40
CA PHE A 222 13.10 2.49 0.36
C PHE A 222 13.98 3.00 -0.78
N PHE A 223 13.39 3.33 -1.94
CA PHE A 223 14.08 3.88 -3.10
C PHE A 223 14.61 5.31 -2.87
N LEU A 224 14.17 5.97 -1.79
CA LEU A 224 14.66 7.28 -1.37
C LEU A 224 15.90 7.21 -0.48
N LYS A 225 16.33 6.00 -0.08
CA LYS A 225 17.57 5.83 0.69
C LYS A 225 18.75 6.38 -0.10
N GLY A 226 19.49 7.31 0.51
CA GLY A 226 20.60 8.01 -0.13
C GLY A 226 20.22 9.33 -0.81
N THR A 227 18.93 9.68 -0.86
CA THR A 227 18.49 11.02 -1.26
C THR A 227 18.43 11.94 -0.03
N PRO A 228 18.46 13.28 -0.20
CA PRO A 228 18.31 14.22 0.91
C PRO A 228 16.85 14.41 1.37
N ILE A 229 15.91 13.61 0.88
CA ILE A 229 14.50 13.68 1.30
C ILE A 229 14.36 13.17 2.72
N GLU A 230 13.86 14.03 3.60
CA GLU A 230 13.70 13.74 5.01
C GLU A 230 12.59 12.72 5.27
N ARG A 231 12.89 11.78 6.15
CA ARG A 231 11.97 10.72 6.58
C ARG A 231 12.04 10.60 8.10
N ASP A 232 10.92 10.25 8.71
CA ASP A 232 10.87 10.00 10.13
C ASP A 232 11.50 8.64 10.52
N HIS A 233 11.51 8.33 11.81
CA HIS A 233 12.04 7.07 12.34
C HIS A 233 11.25 5.81 11.92
N HIS A 234 10.11 5.98 11.25
CA HIS A 234 9.31 4.92 10.65
C HIS A 234 9.45 4.84 9.12
N ASP A 235 10.41 5.57 8.55
CA ASP A 235 10.63 5.73 7.11
C ASP A 235 9.48 6.45 6.37
N ALA A 236 8.55 7.12 7.07
CA ALA A 236 7.53 7.95 6.42
C ALA A 236 8.14 9.28 5.93
N ILE A 237 7.74 9.74 4.75
CA ILE A 237 8.22 11.02 4.20
C ILE A 237 7.68 12.17 5.04
N ILE A 238 8.57 13.04 5.53
CA ILE A 238 8.17 14.23 6.27
C ILE A 238 7.67 15.28 5.27
N VAL A 239 6.44 15.73 5.46
CA VAL A 239 5.82 16.77 4.64
C VAL A 239 5.13 17.83 5.51
N ASP A 240 4.96 19.03 4.95
CA ASP A 240 4.09 20.05 5.53
C ASP A 240 2.59 19.76 5.27
N ALA A 241 1.72 20.65 5.74
CA ALA A 241 0.26 20.52 5.56
C ALA A 241 -0.20 20.54 4.09
N THR A 242 0.67 20.95 3.17
CA THR A 242 0.43 20.99 1.73
C THR A 242 1.07 19.83 0.98
N GLY A 243 1.71 18.88 1.69
CA GLY A 243 2.40 17.75 1.08
C GLY A 243 3.78 18.08 0.53
N LYS A 244 4.35 19.28 0.79
CA LYS A 244 5.72 19.62 0.37
C LYS A 244 6.74 18.92 1.25
N THR A 245 7.79 18.38 0.62
CA THR A 245 8.95 17.84 1.31
C THR A 245 9.95 18.94 1.67
N ASN A 246 11.10 18.58 2.25
CA ASN A 246 12.21 19.50 2.50
C ASN A 246 12.93 19.96 1.21
N LEU A 247 12.60 19.39 0.04
CA LEU A 247 13.21 19.77 -1.24
C LEU A 247 12.20 20.51 -2.13
N PRO A 248 12.67 21.51 -2.90
CA PRO A 248 11.82 22.24 -3.84
C PRO A 248 11.25 21.30 -4.90
N ASP A 249 10.02 21.56 -5.31
CA ASP A 249 9.32 20.86 -6.39
C ASP A 249 9.12 19.34 -6.18
N ILE A 250 9.38 18.84 -4.97
CA ILE A 250 9.15 17.46 -4.55
C ILE A 250 8.10 17.42 -3.44
N TYR A 251 7.05 16.64 -3.69
CA TYR A 251 5.87 16.50 -2.85
C TYR A 251 5.65 15.03 -2.51
N ALA A 252 4.88 14.76 -1.45
CA ALA A 252 4.42 13.41 -1.13
C ALA A 252 3.01 13.41 -0.55
N ALA A 253 2.25 12.34 -0.86
CA ALA A 253 0.89 12.17 -0.36
C ALA A 253 0.53 10.69 -0.17
N GLY A 254 -0.45 10.43 0.68
CA GLY A 254 -0.93 9.09 1.01
C GLY A 254 -0.11 8.38 2.06
N SER A 255 -0.28 7.06 2.19
CA SER A 255 0.33 6.29 3.28
C SER A 255 1.86 6.15 3.22
N CYS A 256 2.53 6.83 2.27
CA CYS A 256 3.98 7.01 2.30
C CYS A 256 4.41 8.16 3.24
N THR A 257 3.50 9.01 3.69
CA THR A 257 3.74 10.12 4.64
C THR A 257 3.21 9.84 6.05
N CYS A 258 2.59 8.68 6.30
CA CYS A 258 2.03 8.30 7.60
C CYS A 258 2.11 6.79 7.85
N LEU A 259 1.71 6.34 9.05
CA LEU A 259 1.77 4.93 9.46
C LEU A 259 0.62 4.05 8.93
N GLY A 260 -0.24 4.60 8.08
CA GLY A 260 -1.40 3.91 7.51
C GLY A 260 -2.64 4.80 7.52
N ASP A 261 -3.55 4.46 6.62
CA ASP A 261 -4.86 5.09 6.47
C ASP A 261 -5.76 4.05 5.80
N ASP A 262 -6.53 3.32 6.60
CA ASP A 262 -7.36 2.19 6.16
C ASP A 262 -8.57 2.66 5.35
N ASP A 263 -9.06 3.87 5.62
CA ASP A 263 -10.21 4.48 4.96
C ASP A 263 -9.79 5.37 3.78
N HIS A 264 -8.49 5.61 3.62
CA HIS A 264 -7.88 6.43 2.58
C HIS A 264 -8.33 7.91 2.58
N THR A 265 -9.15 8.35 3.54
CA THR A 265 -9.72 9.71 3.60
C THR A 265 -8.63 10.75 3.74
N ASN A 266 -7.74 10.62 4.73
CA ASN A 266 -6.64 11.55 4.96
C ASN A 266 -5.67 11.56 3.77
N SER A 267 -5.45 10.38 3.19
CA SER A 267 -4.60 10.15 2.02
C SER A 267 -5.13 10.83 0.77
N MET A 268 -6.46 10.89 0.61
CA MET A 268 -7.13 11.60 -0.48
C MET A 268 -7.16 13.12 -0.23
N GLU A 269 -7.44 13.55 1.00
CA GLU A 269 -7.45 14.96 1.38
C GLU A 269 -6.08 15.61 1.18
N LEU A 270 -5.02 14.97 1.67
CA LEU A 270 -3.65 15.44 1.46
C LEU A 270 -3.29 15.45 -0.03
N ALA A 271 -3.70 14.44 -0.81
CA ALA A 271 -3.45 14.41 -2.26
C ALA A 271 -4.14 15.56 -3.00
N LYS A 272 -5.41 15.88 -2.65
CA LYS A 272 -6.14 17.03 -3.19
C LYS A 272 -5.51 18.35 -2.82
N GLU A 273 -5.08 18.50 -1.56
CA GLU A 273 -4.40 19.71 -1.11
C GLU A 273 -3.06 19.87 -1.84
N THR A 274 -2.27 18.81 -1.90
CA THR A 274 -0.97 18.78 -2.60
C THR A 274 -1.12 19.20 -4.06
N ALA A 275 -2.14 18.69 -4.76
CA ALA A 275 -2.38 19.00 -6.16
C ALA A 275 -2.51 20.50 -6.45
N LYS A 276 -3.07 21.30 -5.52
CA LYS A 276 -3.20 22.76 -5.68
C LYS A 276 -1.85 23.49 -5.75
N HIS A 277 -0.77 22.84 -5.34
CA HIS A 277 0.59 23.38 -5.36
C HIS A 277 1.42 22.80 -6.51
N LEU A 278 0.83 21.95 -7.36
CA LEU A 278 1.51 21.33 -8.50
C LEU A 278 1.39 22.16 -9.80
N PHE A 279 0.53 23.17 -9.85
CA PHE A 279 0.37 24.09 -10.99
C PHE A 279 0.53 25.55 -10.58
#